data_AF-A0A0A2HSC5-F1
#
_entry.id   AF-A0A0A2HSC5-F1
#
_cell.length_a   1.000
_cell.length_b   1.000
_cell.length_c   1.000
_cell.angle_alpha   90.00
_cell.angle_beta   90.00
_cell.angle_gamma   90.00
#
_symmetry.space_group_name_H-M   'P 1'
#
loop_
_entity.id
_entity.type
_entity.pdbx_description
1 polymer ?
#
loop_
_entity_poly.entity_id
_entity_poly.type
_entity_poly.pdbx_seq_one_letter_code
_entity_poly.pdbx_strand_id
1 'polypeptide(L)'
;MNSRSTNEHQDLKALDEMIEKITVDAYGDHEQLWAFRQVFEDDIDLPADGFVIGEPISVLEIDYDGNERRGLTARCRREDGSEHTVAASEVVFPVGSAGAWLIAAYRRWLNIDPFPAQEQAPYGRKRQHKATTDDLDLSQPVDLIVLSVKERTVRCRLPGSERAITLRPSGLGDVVPGEIVTVKPRKQWRYAGHPYLSGEIHSTRLEAEALHLVPLGLQEIGVWDPKEHYWGEENDPIEPWAKPIIAHGPRPEFEMEQVLPGQDPDDPFDDPITQADDLMEAGERAEAKKILMDLCQADLRCLDAHSHLGNFIFDHYPQDAVRHYEVGLRIGELTLGKGFTGVLQWGYIDNRPFLRCMHGYGLCLWRLGRFDEALYVFDRMLWLNPSDNQGVRFLLEEVKSKTAWEDCQGAWR
;
A
#
# COMPACT_ATOMS: atom_id res chain seq x y z
N MET A 1 8.75 21.02 -16.93
CA MET A 1 9.56 19.85 -17.36
C MET A 1 9.11 18.70 -16.47
N ASN A 2 8.55 17.63 -17.06
CA ASN A 2 7.80 16.59 -16.32
C ASN A 2 8.71 15.69 -15.46
N SER A 3 8.44 15.61 -14.16
CA SER A 3 9.07 14.68 -13.21
C SER A 3 8.79 13.20 -13.55
N ARG A 4 7.61 12.89 -14.12
CA ARG A 4 7.31 11.58 -14.70
C ARG A 4 8.34 11.17 -15.75
N SER A 5 8.72 12.11 -16.63
CA SER A 5 9.77 11.86 -17.63
C SER A 5 11.16 11.70 -17.00
N THR A 6 11.37 12.23 -15.78
CA THR A 6 12.68 12.23 -15.09
C THR A 6 12.91 10.94 -14.32
N ASN A 7 11.88 10.44 -13.61
CA ASN A 7 11.94 9.15 -12.90
C ASN A 7 11.93 7.99 -13.90
N GLU A 8 11.09 8.09 -14.94
CA GLU A 8 11.14 7.20 -16.10
C GLU A 8 12.53 7.25 -16.76
N HIS A 9 13.16 8.42 -16.89
CA HIS A 9 14.54 8.49 -17.40
C HIS A 9 15.54 7.74 -16.52
N GLN A 10 15.40 7.83 -15.19
CA GLN A 10 16.30 7.17 -14.25
C GLN A 10 16.13 5.66 -14.26
N ASP A 11 14.89 5.17 -14.26
CA ASP A 11 14.58 3.74 -14.35
C ASP A 11 15.05 3.16 -15.68
N LEU A 12 14.80 3.85 -16.80
CA LEU A 12 15.25 3.41 -18.11
C LEU A 12 16.79 3.37 -18.20
N LYS A 13 17.48 4.31 -17.55
CA LYS A 13 18.94 4.32 -17.46
C LYS A 13 19.47 3.17 -16.60
N ALA A 14 18.85 2.90 -15.46
CA ALA A 14 19.21 1.76 -14.61
C ALA A 14 19.01 0.43 -15.35
N LEU A 15 17.95 0.31 -16.15
CA LEU A 15 17.74 -0.85 -17.03
C LEU A 15 18.82 -0.95 -18.12
N ASP A 16 19.23 0.16 -18.75
CA ASP A 16 20.33 0.15 -19.72
C ASP A 16 21.64 -0.35 -19.11
N GLU A 17 21.99 0.14 -17.91
CA GLU A 17 23.19 -0.30 -17.17
C GLU A 17 23.10 -1.80 -16.79
N MET A 18 21.90 -2.27 -16.43
CA MET A 18 21.66 -3.69 -16.17
C MET A 18 21.82 -4.54 -17.43
N ILE A 19 21.27 -4.11 -18.56
CA ILE A 19 21.39 -4.82 -19.85
C ILE A 19 22.85 -4.88 -20.28
N GLU A 20 23.59 -3.77 -20.19
CA GLU A 20 25.02 -3.72 -20.52
C GLU A 20 25.81 -4.71 -19.66
N LYS A 21 25.50 -4.79 -18.36
CA LYS A 21 26.15 -5.75 -17.46
C LYS A 21 25.81 -7.21 -17.82
N ILE A 22 24.55 -7.50 -18.16
CA ILE A 22 24.11 -8.84 -18.54
C ILE A 22 24.77 -9.25 -19.86
N THR A 23 24.90 -8.33 -20.81
CA THR A 23 25.33 -8.61 -22.18
C THR A 23 26.81 -8.34 -22.45
N VAL A 24 27.60 -7.99 -21.43
CA VAL A 24 29.00 -7.50 -21.55
C VAL A 24 29.92 -8.41 -22.37
N ASP A 25 29.74 -9.72 -22.26
CA ASP A 25 30.55 -10.74 -22.96
C ASP A 25 29.72 -11.57 -23.96
N ALA A 26 28.53 -11.09 -24.34
CA ALA A 26 27.60 -11.80 -25.20
C ALA A 26 27.47 -11.14 -26.58
N TYR A 27 27.98 -11.83 -27.60
CA TYR A 27 28.02 -11.37 -28.98
C TYR A 27 26.84 -11.92 -29.79
N GLY A 28 25.91 -11.02 -30.12
CA GLY A 28 24.71 -11.34 -30.90
C GLY A 28 23.58 -11.94 -30.08
N ASP A 29 22.40 -12.00 -30.67
CA ASP A 29 21.14 -12.29 -29.99
C ASP A 29 21.15 -13.64 -29.27
N HIS A 30 21.75 -14.67 -29.87
CA HIS A 30 21.85 -16.00 -29.26
C HIS A 30 22.61 -15.99 -27.91
N GLU A 31 23.80 -15.39 -27.89
CA GLU A 31 24.63 -15.34 -26.68
C GLU A 31 23.98 -14.44 -25.63
N GLN A 32 23.33 -13.35 -26.06
CA GLN A 32 22.63 -12.42 -25.16
C GLN A 32 21.42 -13.09 -24.51
N LEU A 33 20.65 -13.88 -25.26
CA LEU A 33 19.55 -14.69 -24.72
C LEU A 33 20.03 -15.71 -23.69
N TRP A 34 21.17 -16.38 -23.93
CA TRP A 34 21.79 -17.25 -22.92
C TRP A 34 22.22 -16.48 -21.66
N ALA A 35 22.79 -15.28 -21.81
CA ALA A 35 23.18 -14.45 -20.69
C ALA A 35 21.98 -14.02 -19.84
N PHE A 36 20.88 -13.59 -20.47
CA PHE A 36 19.64 -13.33 -19.74
C PHE A 36 19.12 -14.58 -19.03
N ARG A 37 19.03 -15.72 -19.73
CA ARG A 37 18.57 -17.00 -19.15
C ARG A 37 19.38 -17.37 -17.90
N GLN A 38 20.70 -17.17 -17.93
CA GLN A 38 21.56 -17.44 -16.79
C GLN A 38 21.26 -16.53 -15.59
N VAL A 39 21.11 -15.21 -15.82
CA VAL A 39 20.79 -14.28 -14.72
C VAL A 39 19.40 -14.56 -14.14
N PHE A 40 18.43 -14.97 -14.97
CA PHE A 40 17.14 -15.46 -14.46
C PHE A 40 17.27 -16.70 -13.57
N GLU A 41 18.16 -17.63 -13.90
CA GLU A 41 18.44 -18.84 -13.12
C GLU A 41 19.19 -18.52 -11.80
N ASP A 42 20.10 -17.55 -11.83
CA ASP A 42 20.93 -17.17 -10.68
C ASP A 42 20.19 -16.28 -9.66
N ASP A 43 19.34 -15.36 -10.13
CA ASP A 43 18.76 -14.28 -9.30
C ASP A 43 17.26 -14.47 -8.97
N ILE A 44 16.60 -15.51 -9.50
CA ILE A 44 15.21 -15.83 -9.18
C ILE A 44 15.09 -17.21 -8.52
N ASP A 45 14.59 -17.23 -7.28
CA ASP A 45 14.20 -18.46 -6.61
C ASP A 45 12.92 -19.03 -7.23
N LEU A 46 13.08 -20.03 -8.10
CA LEU A 46 11.96 -20.75 -8.72
C LEU A 46 11.56 -21.99 -7.89
N PRO A 47 10.26 -22.30 -7.74
CA PRO A 47 9.14 -21.65 -8.40
C PRO A 47 8.75 -20.31 -7.79
N ALA A 48 8.60 -19.28 -8.63
CA ALA A 48 8.25 -17.92 -8.22
C ALA A 48 6.80 -17.58 -8.57
N ASP A 49 6.18 -16.70 -7.79
CA ASP A 49 4.84 -16.19 -8.09
C ASP A 49 4.90 -15.17 -9.26
N GLY A 50 3.91 -15.20 -10.15
CA GLY A 50 3.82 -14.26 -11.28
C GLY A 50 2.43 -14.23 -11.91
N PHE A 51 2.27 -13.40 -12.93
CA PHE A 51 1.01 -13.24 -13.68
C PHE A 51 1.27 -13.32 -15.18
N VAL A 52 0.29 -13.84 -15.92
CA VAL A 52 0.24 -13.79 -17.39
C VAL A 52 -1.16 -13.33 -17.78
N ILE A 53 -1.27 -12.17 -18.45
CA ILE A 53 -2.56 -11.56 -18.84
C ILE A 53 -3.52 -11.46 -17.61
N GLY A 54 -2.98 -11.01 -16.47
CA GLY A 54 -3.73 -10.87 -15.22
C GLY A 54 -4.07 -12.18 -14.48
N GLU A 55 -3.83 -13.35 -15.08
CA GLU A 55 -4.05 -14.65 -14.42
C GLU A 55 -2.84 -15.06 -13.58
N PRO A 56 -3.04 -15.46 -12.31
CA PRO A 56 -1.94 -15.87 -11.43
C PRO A 56 -1.36 -17.21 -11.89
N ILE A 57 -0.03 -17.29 -11.91
CA ILE A 57 0.74 -18.50 -12.22
C ILE A 57 1.91 -18.67 -11.25
N SER A 58 2.38 -19.91 -11.10
CA SER A 58 3.72 -20.18 -10.56
C SER A 58 4.68 -20.33 -11.75
N VAL A 59 5.65 -19.44 -11.89
CA VAL A 59 6.75 -19.60 -12.84
C VAL A 59 7.64 -20.73 -12.30
N LEU A 60 7.77 -21.80 -13.06
CA LEU A 60 8.57 -22.97 -12.68
C LEU A 60 9.98 -22.89 -13.25
N GLU A 61 10.13 -22.25 -14.40
CA GLU A 61 11.37 -22.21 -15.17
C GLU A 61 11.33 -21.04 -16.16
N ILE A 62 12.46 -20.37 -16.35
CA ILE A 62 12.71 -19.49 -17.49
C ILE A 62 13.85 -20.12 -18.29
N ASP A 63 13.61 -20.36 -19.59
CA ASP A 63 14.57 -21.08 -20.42
C ASP A 63 14.67 -20.52 -21.84
N TYR A 64 15.78 -20.84 -22.50
CA TYR A 64 16.05 -20.52 -23.88
C TYR A 64 16.30 -21.80 -24.69
N ASP A 65 15.40 -22.12 -25.62
CA ASP A 65 15.48 -23.35 -26.43
C ASP A 65 16.42 -23.25 -27.64
N GLY A 66 17.20 -22.16 -27.74
CA GLY A 66 18.07 -21.85 -28.87
C GLY A 66 17.37 -21.20 -30.06
N ASN A 67 16.08 -20.90 -30.00
CA ASN A 67 15.34 -20.22 -31.06
C ASN A 67 15.27 -18.71 -30.81
N GLU A 68 16.14 -17.95 -31.47
CA GLU A 68 16.19 -16.47 -31.37
C GLU A 68 14.84 -15.79 -31.62
N ARG A 69 13.99 -16.32 -32.53
CA ARG A 69 12.68 -15.72 -32.81
C ARG A 69 11.67 -15.90 -31.68
N ARG A 70 11.82 -16.96 -30.88
CA ARG A 70 10.97 -17.22 -29.73
C ARG A 70 11.48 -16.46 -28.50
N GLY A 71 12.79 -16.28 -28.41
CA GLY A 71 13.45 -15.70 -27.24
C GLY A 71 13.29 -16.60 -26.02
N LEU A 72 13.37 -16.00 -24.84
CA LEU A 72 13.12 -16.68 -23.57
C LEU A 72 11.66 -17.11 -23.43
N THR A 73 11.47 -18.30 -22.89
CA THR A 73 10.17 -18.87 -22.54
C THR A 73 10.06 -19.09 -21.06
N ALA A 74 8.86 -18.99 -20.52
CA ALA A 74 8.57 -19.31 -19.14
C ALA A 74 7.61 -20.50 -19.07
N ARG A 75 7.99 -21.55 -18.34
CA ARG A 75 7.10 -22.65 -18.01
C ARG A 75 6.36 -22.29 -16.74
N CYS A 76 5.05 -22.19 -16.84
CA CYS A 76 4.17 -21.65 -15.81
C CYS A 76 3.12 -22.68 -15.43
N ARG A 77 2.81 -22.80 -14.14
CA ARG A 77 1.74 -23.64 -13.62
C ARG A 77 0.58 -22.79 -13.14
N ARG A 78 -0.63 -23.11 -13.60
CA ARG A 78 -1.88 -22.50 -13.13
C ARG A 78 -2.34 -23.14 -11.81
N GLU A 79 -3.30 -22.49 -11.15
CA GLU A 79 -3.88 -22.99 -9.88
C GLU A 79 -4.52 -24.39 -10.01
N ASP A 80 -5.05 -24.73 -11.20
CA ASP A 80 -5.63 -26.05 -11.49
C ASP A 80 -4.58 -27.15 -11.70
N GLY A 81 -3.29 -26.81 -11.62
CA GLY A 81 -2.16 -27.71 -11.82
C GLY A 81 -1.74 -27.88 -13.28
N SER A 82 -2.43 -27.27 -14.24
CA SER A 82 -2.01 -27.32 -15.64
C SER A 82 -0.74 -26.49 -15.87
N GLU A 83 0.20 -27.06 -16.62
CA GLU A 83 1.44 -26.40 -17.01
C GLU A 83 1.36 -25.92 -18.46
N HIS A 84 1.81 -24.69 -18.70
CA HIS A 84 1.82 -24.04 -20.01
C HIS A 84 3.16 -23.34 -20.20
N THR A 85 3.58 -23.19 -21.45
CA THR A 85 4.76 -22.41 -21.81
C THR A 85 4.32 -21.13 -22.50
N VAL A 86 4.80 -20.00 -22.01
CA VAL A 86 4.51 -18.66 -22.53
C VAL A 86 5.81 -17.95 -22.88
N ALA A 87 5.74 -16.84 -23.62
CA ALA A 87 6.91 -15.99 -23.79
C ALA A 87 7.28 -15.38 -22.43
N ALA A 88 8.56 -15.38 -22.06
CA ALA A 88 8.97 -14.82 -20.77
C ALA A 88 8.59 -13.33 -20.67
N SER A 89 8.63 -12.60 -21.79
CA SER A 89 8.21 -11.21 -21.91
C SER A 89 6.72 -10.96 -21.63
N GLU A 90 5.89 -11.99 -21.48
CA GLU A 90 4.48 -11.88 -21.07
C GLU A 90 4.29 -12.10 -19.57
N VAL A 91 5.31 -12.62 -18.88
CA VAL A 91 5.29 -12.83 -17.44
C VAL A 91 5.46 -11.49 -16.72
N VAL A 92 4.62 -11.27 -15.72
CA VAL A 92 4.72 -10.14 -14.82
C VAL A 92 5.00 -10.68 -13.42
N PHE A 93 6.21 -10.41 -12.92
CA PHE A 93 6.57 -10.71 -11.55
C PHE A 93 6.03 -9.64 -10.58
N PRO A 94 5.86 -9.96 -9.28
CA PRO A 94 5.49 -9.00 -8.26
C PRO A 94 6.42 -7.77 -8.27
N VAL A 95 5.83 -6.58 -8.22
CA VAL A 95 6.58 -5.31 -8.23
C VAL A 95 7.55 -5.29 -7.04
N GLY A 96 8.79 -4.86 -7.28
CA GLY A 96 9.84 -4.84 -6.27
C GLY A 96 10.62 -6.16 -6.11
N SER A 97 10.21 -7.24 -6.77
CA SER A 97 11.01 -8.48 -6.85
C SER A 97 12.19 -8.33 -7.82
N ALA A 98 13.23 -9.15 -7.64
CA ALA A 98 14.33 -9.27 -8.61
C ALA A 98 13.80 -9.64 -10.01
N GLY A 99 12.83 -10.54 -10.07
CA GLY A 99 12.19 -10.94 -11.32
C GLY A 99 11.48 -9.80 -12.06
N ALA A 100 10.91 -8.83 -11.36
CA ALA A 100 10.27 -7.67 -11.99
C ALA A 100 11.29 -6.78 -12.72
N TRP A 101 12.47 -6.58 -12.14
CA TRP A 101 13.54 -5.81 -12.78
C TRP A 101 14.20 -6.56 -13.93
N LEU A 102 14.46 -7.86 -13.75
CA LEU A 102 15.06 -8.69 -14.80
C LEU A 102 14.13 -8.82 -16.02
N ILE A 103 12.82 -8.99 -15.80
CA ILE A 103 11.87 -9.03 -16.92
C ILE A 103 11.71 -7.66 -17.59
N ALA A 104 11.78 -6.56 -16.85
CA ALA A 104 11.81 -5.22 -17.42
C ALA A 104 13.06 -4.99 -18.28
N ALA A 105 14.24 -5.43 -17.81
CA ALA A 105 15.48 -5.36 -18.59
C ALA A 105 15.38 -6.21 -19.87
N TYR A 106 14.85 -7.43 -19.78
CA TYR A 106 14.63 -8.29 -20.94
C TYR A 106 13.65 -7.69 -21.96
N ARG A 107 12.53 -7.13 -21.49
CA ARG A 107 11.56 -6.41 -22.33
C ARG A 107 12.18 -5.21 -23.02
N ARG A 108 12.95 -4.42 -22.28
CA ARG A 108 13.69 -3.28 -22.83
C ARG A 108 14.68 -3.71 -23.90
N TRP A 109 15.41 -4.80 -23.68
CA TRP A 109 16.34 -5.38 -24.66
C TRP A 109 15.63 -5.84 -25.95
N LEU A 110 14.43 -6.41 -25.81
CA LEU A 110 13.53 -6.73 -26.95
C LEU A 110 12.92 -5.48 -27.61
N ASN A 111 13.22 -4.28 -27.13
CA ASN A 111 12.68 -3.01 -27.60
C ASN A 111 11.14 -2.93 -27.50
N ILE A 112 10.59 -3.51 -26.42
CA ILE A 112 9.19 -3.38 -26.01
C ILE A 112 9.11 -2.65 -24.66
N ASP A 113 7.91 -2.23 -24.26
CA ASP A 113 7.68 -1.49 -23.02
C ASP A 113 8.22 -2.29 -21.81
N PRO A 114 9.20 -1.76 -21.04
CA PRO A 114 9.79 -2.46 -19.89
C PRO A 114 8.79 -2.66 -18.75
N PHE A 115 7.92 -1.66 -18.55
CA PHE A 115 6.91 -1.62 -17.52
C PHE A 115 5.57 -1.39 -18.22
N PRO A 116 5.06 -2.39 -18.97
CA PRO A 116 3.77 -2.24 -19.60
C PRO A 116 2.80 -1.81 -18.52
N ALA A 117 2.11 -0.70 -18.77
CA ALA A 117 0.96 -0.32 -17.97
C ALA A 117 0.19 -1.62 -17.78
N GLN A 118 0.06 -2.09 -16.53
CA GLN A 118 -0.91 -3.13 -16.27
C GLN A 118 -2.15 -2.60 -16.97
N GLU A 119 -2.65 -3.28 -18.00
CA GLU A 119 -4.05 -3.11 -18.35
C GLU A 119 -4.71 -3.14 -16.99
N GLN A 120 -5.29 -2.00 -16.60
CA GLN A 120 -6.12 -1.88 -15.43
C GLN A 120 -7.24 -2.85 -15.75
N ALA A 121 -6.97 -4.13 -15.47
CA ALA A 121 -7.91 -5.20 -15.68
C ALA A 121 -9.11 -4.69 -14.90
N PRO A 122 -10.26 -4.51 -15.58
CA PRO A 122 -11.43 -3.87 -14.99
C PRO A 122 -11.57 -4.46 -13.60
N TYR A 123 -11.61 -3.58 -12.58
CA TYR A 123 -11.38 -3.82 -11.16
C TYR A 123 -12.28 -4.93 -10.55
N GLY A 124 -12.24 -6.12 -11.13
CA GLY A 124 -12.77 -7.36 -10.63
C GLY A 124 -11.74 -7.96 -9.70
N ARG A 125 -12.23 -8.76 -8.75
CA ARG A 125 -11.41 -9.54 -7.81
C ARG A 125 -10.29 -10.27 -8.57
N LYS A 126 -9.07 -9.69 -8.61
CA LYS A 126 -7.88 -10.39 -9.08
C LYS A 126 -7.77 -11.68 -8.25
N ARG A 127 -7.73 -12.84 -8.92
CA ARG A 127 -7.57 -14.12 -8.23
C ARG A 127 -6.18 -14.14 -7.60
N GLN A 128 -6.13 -14.12 -6.27
CA GLN A 128 -4.88 -14.24 -5.52
C GLN A 128 -4.35 -15.68 -5.57
N HIS A 129 -3.04 -15.84 -5.68
CA HIS A 129 -2.40 -17.15 -5.52
C HIS A 129 -2.71 -17.69 -4.11
N LYS A 130 -2.92 -18.99 -3.95
CA LYS A 130 -3.32 -19.58 -2.67
C LYS A 130 -2.12 -20.24 -1.99
N ALA A 131 -1.98 -20.05 -0.68
CA ALA A 131 -1.00 -20.80 0.11
C ALA A 131 -1.21 -22.32 0.00
N THR A 132 -0.12 -23.06 0.01
CA THR A 132 -0.01 -24.52 -0.06
C THR A 132 0.48 -25.10 1.26
N THR A 133 0.57 -26.41 1.38
CA THR A 133 1.06 -27.08 2.61
C THR A 133 2.55 -26.85 2.84
N ASP A 134 3.32 -26.62 1.78
CA ASP A 134 4.77 -26.48 1.87
C ASP A 134 5.19 -25.04 2.26
N ASP A 135 4.24 -24.10 2.22
CA ASP A 135 4.45 -22.70 2.57
C ASP A 135 4.52 -22.44 4.09
N LEU A 136 4.13 -23.42 4.92
CA LEU A 136 3.97 -23.23 6.36
C LEU A 136 4.63 -24.34 7.18
N ASP A 137 5.62 -23.98 8.00
CA ASP A 137 6.14 -24.85 9.07
C ASP A 137 5.27 -24.70 10.32
N LEU A 138 4.36 -25.67 10.55
CA LEU A 138 3.46 -25.66 11.70
C LEU A 138 4.17 -25.97 13.04
N SER A 139 5.47 -26.26 13.05
CA SER A 139 6.23 -26.44 14.29
C SER A 139 6.63 -25.11 14.95
N GLN A 140 6.52 -24.01 14.23
CA GLN A 140 6.90 -22.67 14.67
C GLN A 140 5.72 -21.70 14.61
N PRO A 141 5.77 -20.56 15.34
CA PRO A 141 4.83 -19.47 15.10
C PRO A 141 4.90 -18.98 13.65
N VAL A 142 3.75 -18.62 13.09
CA VAL A 142 3.59 -18.17 11.71
C VAL A 142 3.12 -16.73 11.71
N ASP A 143 3.84 -15.86 11.01
CA ASP A 143 3.40 -14.48 10.76
C ASP A 143 2.46 -14.44 9.55
N LEU A 144 1.38 -13.68 9.67
CA LEU A 144 0.39 -13.45 8.61
C LEU A 144 0.06 -11.97 8.52
N ILE A 145 0.02 -11.42 7.30
CA ILE A 145 -0.43 -10.06 7.05
C ILE A 145 -1.96 -10.07 6.92
N VAL A 146 -2.64 -9.25 7.71
CA VAL A 146 -4.10 -9.17 7.72
C VAL A 146 -4.58 -8.33 6.55
N LEU A 147 -5.47 -8.88 5.74
CA LEU A 147 -6.09 -8.22 4.59
C LEU A 147 -7.53 -7.79 4.88
N SER A 148 -8.30 -8.64 5.58
CA SER A 148 -9.64 -8.30 6.03
C SER A 148 -10.07 -9.15 7.22
N VAL A 149 -10.95 -8.58 8.05
CA VAL A 149 -11.50 -9.24 9.23
C VAL A 149 -12.98 -9.51 8.99
N LYS A 150 -13.36 -10.79 9.00
CA LYS A 150 -14.75 -11.24 8.93
C LYS A 150 -15.20 -11.71 10.32
N GLU A 151 -16.49 -11.99 10.50
CA GLU A 151 -17.08 -12.32 11.80
C GLU A 151 -16.31 -13.40 12.60
N ARG A 152 -15.80 -14.44 11.93
CA ARG A 152 -15.12 -15.58 12.58
C ARG A 152 -13.78 -15.97 11.97
N THR A 153 -13.35 -15.25 10.94
CA THR A 153 -12.14 -15.57 10.18
C THR A 153 -11.45 -14.31 9.73
N VAL A 154 -10.15 -14.39 9.55
CA VAL A 154 -9.32 -13.32 9.04
C VAL A 154 -8.77 -13.76 7.68
N ARG A 155 -8.92 -12.92 6.66
CA ARG A 155 -8.25 -13.13 5.38
C ARG A 155 -6.86 -12.53 5.50
N CYS A 156 -5.87 -13.32 5.14
CA CYS A 156 -4.47 -12.95 5.27
C CYS A 156 -3.72 -13.27 3.99
N ARG A 157 -2.49 -12.76 3.90
CA ARG A 157 -1.44 -13.30 3.02
C ARG A 157 -0.17 -13.60 3.81
N LEU A 158 0.70 -14.41 3.23
CA LEU A 158 2.01 -14.71 3.80
C LEU A 158 2.96 -13.52 3.62
N PRO A 159 3.81 -13.19 4.59
CA PRO A 159 4.91 -12.24 4.38
C PRO A 159 5.79 -12.65 3.20
N GLY A 160 6.27 -11.67 2.41
CA GLY A 160 7.11 -11.92 1.24
C GLY A 160 6.42 -12.57 0.03
N SER A 161 5.09 -12.78 0.08
CA SER A 161 4.31 -13.36 -1.02
C SER A 161 2.90 -12.77 -1.11
N GLU A 162 2.26 -12.89 -2.27
CA GLU A 162 0.84 -12.58 -2.49
C GLU A 162 -0.08 -13.79 -2.19
N ARG A 163 0.47 -14.87 -1.63
CA ARG A 163 -0.27 -16.10 -1.31
C ARG A 163 -1.30 -15.88 -0.20
N ALA A 164 -2.56 -15.95 -0.59
CA ALA A 164 -3.70 -15.80 0.30
C ALA A 164 -3.94 -17.05 1.17
N ILE A 165 -4.26 -16.82 2.44
CA ILE A 165 -4.68 -17.84 3.41
C ILE A 165 -5.78 -17.30 4.33
N THR A 166 -6.63 -18.20 4.83
CA THR A 166 -7.68 -17.83 5.79
C THR A 166 -7.35 -18.32 7.18
N LEU A 167 -7.13 -17.39 8.10
CA LEU A 167 -6.96 -17.70 9.51
C LEU A 167 -8.33 -17.87 10.19
N ARG A 168 -8.51 -18.98 10.88
CA ARG A 168 -9.60 -19.23 11.83
C ARG A 168 -9.01 -19.25 13.24
N PRO A 169 -8.92 -18.09 13.91
CA PRO A 169 -8.28 -18.02 15.20
C PRO A 169 -9.20 -18.57 16.29
N SER A 170 -8.62 -18.97 17.42
CA SER A 170 -9.35 -19.48 18.59
C SER A 170 -10.17 -18.38 19.28
N GLY A 171 -9.72 -17.13 19.16
CA GLY A 171 -10.45 -15.90 19.44
C GLY A 171 -9.94 -14.83 18.47
N LEU A 172 -10.84 -14.01 17.92
CA LEU A 172 -10.47 -13.05 16.88
C LEU A 172 -9.59 -11.93 17.45
N GLY A 173 -9.84 -11.50 18.70
CA GLY A 173 -9.27 -10.28 19.26
C GLY A 173 -9.67 -9.04 18.44
N ASP A 174 -9.17 -7.88 18.83
CA ASP A 174 -9.17 -6.71 17.95
C ASP A 174 -7.94 -6.80 17.05
N VAL A 175 -8.18 -6.98 15.76
CA VAL A 175 -7.17 -7.06 14.71
C VAL A 175 -7.66 -6.19 13.57
N VAL A 176 -6.77 -5.46 12.91
CA VAL A 176 -7.14 -4.58 11.80
C VAL A 176 -6.39 -4.95 10.52
N PRO A 177 -6.97 -4.70 9.32
CA PRO A 177 -6.24 -4.83 8.06
C PRO A 177 -4.93 -4.05 8.09
N GLY A 178 -3.86 -4.62 7.54
CA GLY A 178 -2.51 -4.06 7.50
C GLY A 178 -1.63 -4.37 8.71
N GLU A 179 -2.15 -5.00 9.76
CA GLU A 179 -1.32 -5.55 10.82
C GLU A 179 -0.72 -6.93 10.46
N ILE A 180 0.39 -7.25 11.10
CA ILE A 180 0.99 -8.58 11.10
C ILE A 180 0.57 -9.29 12.39
N VAL A 181 -0.04 -10.46 12.26
CA VAL A 181 -0.39 -11.33 13.37
C VAL A 181 0.55 -12.52 13.44
N THR A 182 1.13 -12.75 14.61
CA THR A 182 1.92 -13.95 14.89
C THR A 182 1.00 -15.00 15.47
N VAL A 183 0.83 -16.11 14.76
CA VAL A 183 -0.11 -17.17 15.10
C VAL A 183 0.66 -18.38 15.58
N LYS A 184 0.28 -18.96 16.72
CA LYS A 184 0.67 -20.31 17.09
C LYS A 184 -0.21 -21.30 16.33
N PRO A 185 0.29 -21.97 15.28
CA PRO A 185 -0.54 -22.81 14.43
C PRO A 185 -1.01 -24.05 15.18
N ARG A 186 -2.20 -24.55 14.81
CA ARG A 186 -2.76 -25.81 15.29
C ARG A 186 -3.02 -26.79 14.17
N LYS A 187 -3.68 -26.32 13.11
CA LYS A 187 -4.04 -27.16 11.97
C LYS A 187 -4.12 -26.33 10.70
N GLN A 188 -3.54 -26.84 9.62
CA GLN A 188 -3.79 -26.37 8.27
C GLN A 188 -4.72 -27.36 7.53
N TRP A 189 -5.61 -26.86 6.69
CA TRP A 189 -6.43 -27.68 5.79
C TRP A 189 -6.87 -26.89 4.57
N ARG A 190 -7.46 -27.56 3.58
CA ARG A 190 -8.14 -26.92 2.43
C ARG A 190 -9.63 -27.14 2.52
N TYR A 191 -10.43 -26.11 2.22
CA TYR A 191 -11.88 -26.20 2.10
C TYR A 191 -12.32 -25.45 0.85
N ALA A 192 -13.07 -26.12 -0.04
CA ALA A 192 -13.45 -25.59 -1.35
C ALA A 192 -12.25 -25.00 -2.13
N GLY A 193 -11.09 -25.68 -2.06
CA GLY A 193 -9.84 -25.24 -2.71
C GLY A 193 -9.09 -24.10 -1.99
N HIS A 194 -9.69 -23.45 -0.98
CA HIS A 194 -9.06 -22.37 -0.22
C HIS A 194 -8.25 -22.91 0.97
N PRO A 195 -7.02 -22.41 1.20
CA PRO A 195 -6.22 -22.80 2.35
C PRO A 195 -6.70 -22.10 3.62
N TYR A 196 -6.75 -22.87 4.70
CA TYR A 196 -7.11 -22.42 6.03
C TYR A 196 -6.02 -22.79 7.02
N LEU A 197 -5.78 -21.89 7.97
CA LEU A 197 -4.99 -22.13 9.16
C LEU A 197 -5.86 -21.90 10.38
N SER A 198 -5.84 -22.80 11.36
CA SER A 198 -6.35 -22.52 12.70
C SER A 198 -5.19 -22.37 13.67
N GLY A 199 -5.39 -21.52 14.67
CA GLY A 199 -4.36 -21.22 15.64
C GLY A 199 -4.84 -20.25 16.71
N GLU A 200 -3.91 -19.81 17.53
CA GLU A 200 -4.10 -18.76 18.52
C GLU A 200 -3.22 -17.57 18.13
N ILE A 201 -3.80 -16.37 18.08
CA ILE A 201 -3.03 -15.15 17.83
C ILE A 201 -2.25 -14.86 19.11
N HIS A 202 -0.92 -14.91 19.02
CA HIS A 202 -0.02 -14.68 20.14
C HIS A 202 0.30 -13.19 20.31
N SER A 203 0.50 -12.48 19.20
CA SER A 203 0.81 -11.06 19.17
C SER A 203 0.35 -10.43 17.87
N THR A 204 0.13 -9.11 17.91
CA THR A 204 -0.14 -8.26 16.76
C THR A 204 0.90 -7.14 16.71
N ARG A 205 1.30 -6.73 15.52
CA ARG A 205 2.19 -5.57 15.32
C ARG A 205 1.91 -4.89 14.00
N LEU A 206 2.27 -3.63 13.89
CA LEU A 206 2.33 -2.89 12.63
C LEU A 206 3.79 -2.68 12.24
N GLU A 207 4.14 -3.07 11.02
CA GLU A 207 5.47 -2.91 10.43
C GLU A 207 5.27 -2.71 8.93
N ALA A 208 5.08 -1.45 8.51
CA ALA A 208 4.62 -1.11 7.16
C ALA A 208 5.58 -1.60 6.06
N GLU A 209 6.89 -1.56 6.32
CA GLU A 209 7.93 -2.05 5.41
C GLU A 209 7.84 -3.57 5.19
N ALA A 210 7.50 -4.33 6.24
CA ALA A 210 7.31 -5.79 6.17
C ALA A 210 6.02 -6.19 5.45
N LEU A 211 5.15 -5.23 5.10
CA LEU A 211 4.03 -5.49 4.21
C LEU A 211 4.49 -5.68 2.76
N HIS A 212 5.70 -5.23 2.37
CA HIS A 212 6.18 -5.31 0.98
C HIS A 212 5.19 -4.71 -0.04
N LEU A 213 4.51 -3.62 0.35
CA LEU A 213 3.62 -2.89 -0.54
C LEU A 213 4.46 -2.01 -1.48
N VAL A 214 4.02 -1.87 -2.72
CA VAL A 214 4.53 -0.81 -3.61
C VAL A 214 4.08 0.52 -3.01
N PRO A 215 4.99 1.45 -2.67
CA PRO A 215 4.59 2.76 -2.17
C PRO A 215 3.61 3.44 -3.15
N LEU A 216 2.69 4.23 -2.62
CA LEU A 216 1.81 5.07 -3.42
C LEU A 216 2.64 6.02 -4.30
N GLY A 217 2.13 6.35 -5.48
CA GLY A 217 2.70 7.40 -6.33
C GLY A 217 2.73 8.75 -5.60
N LEU A 218 3.74 9.56 -5.90
CA LEU A 218 3.85 10.94 -5.41
C LEU A 218 4.18 11.86 -6.58
N GLN A 219 3.18 12.63 -7.02
CA GLN A 219 3.32 13.54 -8.15
C GLN A 219 3.66 14.94 -7.65
N GLU A 220 4.79 15.49 -8.10
CA GLU A 220 5.09 16.92 -7.90
C GLU A 220 4.15 17.76 -8.79
N ILE A 221 3.40 18.67 -8.17
CA ILE A 221 2.42 19.53 -8.84
C ILE A 221 3.00 20.93 -9.09
N GLY A 222 3.85 21.40 -8.20
CA GLY A 222 4.41 22.74 -8.30
C GLY A 222 5.21 23.15 -7.07
N VAL A 223 5.22 24.45 -6.79
CA VAL A 223 5.88 25.04 -5.63
C VAL A 223 4.85 25.78 -4.80
N TRP A 224 4.76 25.41 -3.53
CA TRP A 224 4.01 26.16 -2.53
C TRP A 224 4.90 27.26 -1.96
N ASP A 225 4.53 28.53 -2.21
CA ASP A 225 5.16 29.70 -1.60
C ASP A 225 4.30 30.23 -0.43
N PRO A 226 4.81 30.27 0.82
CA PRO A 226 4.08 30.85 1.94
C PRO A 226 3.69 32.33 1.75
N LYS A 227 4.39 33.10 0.93
CA LYS A 227 4.04 34.51 0.67
C LYS A 227 2.78 34.65 -0.18
N GLU A 228 2.53 33.68 -1.05
CA GLU A 228 1.42 33.71 -2.01
C GLU A 228 0.23 32.88 -1.53
N HIS A 229 0.50 31.79 -0.83
CA HIS A 229 -0.49 30.76 -0.53
C HIS A 229 -0.89 30.68 0.95
N TYR A 230 -0.18 31.36 1.85
CA TYR A 230 -0.64 31.48 3.24
C TYR A 230 -1.85 32.41 3.30
N TRP A 231 -2.91 31.97 3.98
CA TRP A 231 -4.24 32.59 3.92
C TRP A 231 -4.50 33.65 5.01
N GLY A 232 -3.47 34.07 5.77
CA GLY A 232 -3.60 35.14 6.77
C GLY A 232 -3.63 36.54 6.15
N GLU A 233 -4.24 37.50 6.84
CA GLU A 233 -4.28 38.90 6.38
C GLU A 233 -2.89 39.55 6.46
N GLU A 234 -2.56 40.43 5.51
CA GLU A 234 -1.22 41.04 5.34
C GLU A 234 -0.71 41.79 6.60
N ASN A 235 -1.63 42.19 7.49
CA ASN A 235 -1.31 42.95 8.71
C ASN A 235 -1.54 42.16 10.01
N ASP A 236 -2.05 40.93 9.93
CA ASP A 236 -2.30 40.12 11.11
C ASP A 236 -1.00 39.53 11.65
N PRO A 237 -0.85 39.45 12.99
CA PRO A 237 0.32 38.83 13.58
C PRO A 237 0.36 37.35 13.21
N ILE A 238 1.46 36.91 12.58
CA ILE A 238 1.69 35.50 12.28
C ILE A 238 1.67 34.69 13.58
N GLU A 239 0.74 33.74 13.66
CA GLU A 239 0.59 32.84 14.80
C GLU A 239 1.86 31.98 15.02
N PRO A 240 2.19 31.61 16.27
CA PRO A 240 3.42 30.87 16.58
C PRO A 240 3.62 29.58 15.77
N TRP A 241 2.54 28.85 15.45
CA TRP A 241 2.60 27.61 14.67
C TRP A 241 2.98 27.85 13.20
N ALA A 242 2.58 28.98 12.62
CA ALA A 242 2.81 29.31 11.21
C ALA A 242 4.22 29.86 10.96
N LYS A 243 4.85 30.48 11.97
CA LYS A 243 6.21 31.05 11.88
C LYS A 243 7.25 30.10 11.29
N PRO A 244 7.45 28.86 11.79
CA PRO A 244 8.44 27.94 11.22
C PRO A 244 8.11 27.53 9.77
N ILE A 245 6.83 27.43 9.42
CA ILE A 245 6.39 27.08 8.06
C ILE A 245 6.72 28.23 7.09
N ILE A 246 6.38 29.47 7.45
CA ILE A 246 6.66 30.66 6.64
C ILE A 246 8.18 30.89 6.54
N ALA A 247 8.91 30.72 7.64
CA ALA A 247 10.37 30.89 7.67
C ALA A 247 11.12 29.89 6.78
N HIS A 248 10.56 28.70 6.54
CA HIS A 248 11.12 27.73 5.61
C HIS A 248 11.10 28.24 4.17
N GLY A 249 10.12 29.06 3.81
CA GLY A 249 9.97 29.60 2.45
C GLY A 249 9.42 28.57 1.45
N PRO A 250 9.54 28.87 0.14
CA PRO A 250 8.96 28.06 -0.92
C PRO A 250 9.45 26.62 -0.91
N ARG A 251 8.54 25.66 -1.17
CA ARG A 251 8.87 24.23 -1.21
C ARG A 251 7.95 23.46 -2.16
N PRO A 252 8.41 22.31 -2.68
CA PRO A 252 7.61 21.54 -3.62
C PRO A 252 6.29 21.06 -2.98
N GLU A 253 5.23 21.11 -3.78
CA GLU A 253 3.92 20.57 -3.44
C GLU A 253 3.61 19.32 -4.25
N PHE A 254 2.93 18.37 -3.61
CA PHE A 254 2.68 17.06 -4.17
C PHE A 254 1.22 16.64 -4.03
N GLU A 255 0.79 15.80 -4.95
CA GLU A 255 -0.42 15.00 -4.88
C GLU A 255 -0.01 13.53 -4.78
N MET A 256 -0.45 12.89 -3.69
CA MET A 256 -0.28 11.46 -3.45
C MET A 256 -1.32 10.68 -4.25
N GLU A 257 -0.95 9.53 -4.79
CA GLU A 257 -1.88 8.62 -5.48
C GLU A 257 -3.00 8.17 -4.54
N GLN A 258 -4.25 8.28 -5.00
CA GLN A 258 -5.38 7.61 -4.37
C GLN A 258 -5.60 6.22 -4.98
N VAL A 259 -5.56 5.19 -4.15
CA VAL A 259 -5.92 3.82 -4.52
C VAL A 259 -7.34 3.52 -4.07
N LEU A 260 -8.24 3.28 -5.02
CA LEU A 260 -9.62 2.88 -4.76
C LEU A 260 -10.00 1.62 -5.55
N PRO A 261 -9.84 0.42 -4.97
CA PRO A 261 -10.13 -0.82 -5.69
C PRO A 261 -11.62 -0.97 -6.00
N GLY A 262 -11.95 -1.31 -7.25
CA GLY A 262 -13.33 -1.63 -7.63
C GLY A 262 -14.08 -0.49 -8.27
N GLN A 263 -13.61 0.75 -8.14
CA GLN A 263 -14.23 1.92 -8.74
C GLN A 263 -14.15 1.84 -10.27
N ASP A 264 -15.29 2.04 -10.93
CA ASP A 264 -15.34 2.35 -12.36
C ASP A 264 -14.94 3.82 -12.60
N PRO A 265 -13.81 4.11 -13.26
CA PRO A 265 -13.40 5.48 -13.55
C PRO A 265 -14.36 6.22 -14.50
N ASP A 266 -15.20 5.49 -15.25
CA ASP A 266 -16.20 6.07 -16.15
C ASP A 266 -17.56 6.31 -15.48
N ASP A 267 -17.78 5.79 -14.26
CA ASP A 267 -18.97 6.04 -13.45
C ASP A 267 -18.64 6.90 -12.22
N PRO A 268 -18.92 8.22 -12.24
CA PRO A 268 -18.64 9.11 -11.13
C PRO A 268 -19.48 8.83 -9.87
N PHE A 269 -20.46 7.91 -9.95
CA PHE A 269 -21.29 7.49 -8.82
C PHE A 269 -20.87 6.14 -8.22
N ASP A 270 -19.91 5.44 -8.82
CA ASP A 270 -19.39 4.16 -8.31
C ASP A 270 -18.23 4.36 -7.33
N ASP A 271 -18.50 5.12 -6.26
CA ASP A 271 -17.54 5.31 -5.15
C ASP A 271 -17.92 4.40 -3.95
N PRO A 272 -17.18 3.30 -3.72
CA PRO A 272 -17.46 2.40 -2.60
C PRO A 272 -17.22 3.04 -1.22
N ILE A 273 -16.44 4.13 -1.11
CA ILE A 273 -16.30 4.88 0.15
C ILE A 273 -17.59 5.64 0.45
N THR A 274 -18.09 6.41 -0.52
CA THR A 274 -19.36 7.13 -0.40
C THR A 274 -20.50 6.14 -0.10
N GLN A 275 -20.54 4.99 -0.78
CA GLN A 275 -21.53 3.94 -0.50
C GLN A 275 -21.43 3.41 0.94
N ALA A 276 -20.22 3.21 1.47
CA ALA A 276 -20.03 2.74 2.83
C ALA A 276 -20.51 3.78 3.86
N ASP A 277 -20.27 5.07 3.60
CA ASP A 277 -20.75 6.16 4.46
C ASP A 277 -22.27 6.28 4.44
N ASP A 278 -22.90 6.24 3.26
CA ASP A 278 -24.37 6.26 3.13
C ASP A 278 -25.03 5.11 3.91
N LEU A 279 -24.44 3.90 3.84
CA LEU A 279 -24.91 2.75 4.62
C LEU A 279 -24.71 2.95 6.12
N MET A 280 -23.59 3.55 6.54
CA MET A 280 -23.35 3.87 7.95
C MET A 280 -24.39 4.89 8.47
N GLU A 281 -24.69 5.94 7.70
CA GLU A 281 -25.73 6.93 8.02
C GLU A 281 -27.13 6.31 8.07
N ALA A 282 -27.43 5.35 7.17
CA ALA A 282 -28.67 4.58 7.18
C ALA A 282 -28.76 3.58 8.34
N GLY A 283 -27.68 3.36 9.10
CA GLY A 283 -27.62 2.42 10.22
C GLY A 283 -27.25 0.98 9.82
N GLU A 284 -26.95 0.71 8.55
CA GLU A 284 -26.53 -0.58 8.00
C GLU A 284 -25.02 -0.79 8.23
N ARG A 285 -24.63 -0.79 9.51
CA ARG A 285 -23.22 -0.75 9.95
C ARG A 285 -22.39 -1.95 9.48
N ALA A 286 -23.00 -3.13 9.39
CA ALA A 286 -22.29 -4.36 9.03
C ALA A 286 -21.92 -4.37 7.54
N GLU A 287 -22.83 -3.89 6.69
CA GLU A 287 -22.69 -3.75 5.25
C GLU A 287 -21.65 -2.66 4.93
N ALA A 288 -21.74 -1.50 5.58
CA ALA A 288 -20.74 -0.43 5.48
C ALA A 288 -19.32 -0.95 5.80
N LYS A 289 -19.16 -1.60 6.96
CA LYS A 289 -17.88 -2.20 7.37
C LYS A 289 -17.39 -3.27 6.39
N LYS A 290 -18.30 -4.06 5.82
CA LYS A 290 -17.96 -5.10 4.86
C LYS A 290 -17.35 -4.52 3.59
N ILE A 291 -17.87 -3.40 3.06
CA ILE A 291 -17.32 -2.71 1.89
C ILE A 291 -15.87 -2.30 2.17
N LEU A 292 -15.63 -1.56 3.25
CA LEU A 292 -14.28 -1.10 3.61
C LEU A 292 -13.30 -2.27 3.83
N MET A 293 -13.76 -3.35 4.48
CA MET A 293 -12.97 -4.58 4.64
C MET A 293 -12.65 -5.26 3.30
N ASP A 294 -13.55 -5.21 2.32
CA ASP A 294 -13.31 -5.75 0.98
C ASP A 294 -12.33 -4.86 0.19
N LEU A 295 -12.38 -3.53 0.37
CA LEU A 295 -11.39 -2.60 -0.20
C LEU A 295 -9.98 -2.87 0.34
N CYS A 296 -9.80 -2.96 1.67
CA CYS A 296 -8.52 -3.31 2.27
C CYS A 296 -8.03 -4.70 1.81
N GLN A 297 -8.93 -5.65 1.58
CA GLN A 297 -8.57 -6.97 1.09
C GLN A 297 -8.03 -6.95 -0.34
N ALA A 298 -8.57 -6.05 -1.16
CA ALA A 298 -8.18 -5.88 -2.55
C ALA A 298 -6.85 -5.13 -2.66
N ASP A 299 -6.68 -4.04 -1.91
CA ASP A 299 -5.42 -3.33 -1.79
C ASP A 299 -5.32 -2.62 -0.43
N LEU A 300 -4.32 -2.99 0.38
CA LEU A 300 -4.06 -2.35 1.68
C LEU A 300 -3.67 -0.88 1.55
N ARG A 301 -3.27 -0.43 0.35
CA ARG A 301 -2.94 0.96 0.04
C ARG A 301 -4.18 1.85 -0.13
N CYS A 302 -5.39 1.29 -0.06
CA CYS A 302 -6.62 2.08 0.05
C CYS A 302 -6.69 2.77 1.42
N LEU A 303 -5.99 3.90 1.55
CA LEU A 303 -5.90 4.66 2.80
C LEU A 303 -7.26 5.16 3.27
N ASP A 304 -8.17 5.43 2.34
CA ASP A 304 -9.49 5.96 2.69
C ASP A 304 -10.30 4.91 3.45
N ALA A 305 -10.23 3.64 3.03
CA ALA A 305 -10.86 2.54 3.76
C ALA A 305 -10.35 2.42 5.21
N HIS A 306 -9.05 2.60 5.44
CA HIS A 306 -8.49 2.64 6.79
C HIS A 306 -9.01 3.83 7.60
N SER A 307 -9.06 5.02 6.99
CA SER A 307 -9.56 6.22 7.67
C SER A 307 -11.05 6.08 8.06
N HIS A 308 -11.89 5.55 7.17
CA HIS A 308 -13.32 5.37 7.44
C HIS A 308 -13.58 4.23 8.44
N LEU A 309 -12.79 3.14 8.41
CA LEU A 309 -12.86 2.10 9.46
C LEU A 309 -12.53 2.67 10.85
N GLY A 310 -11.56 3.59 10.93
CA GLY A 310 -11.27 4.35 12.15
C GLY A 310 -12.44 5.24 12.56
N ASN A 311 -12.99 6.02 11.63
CA ASN A 311 -14.11 6.94 11.88
C ASN A 311 -15.33 6.21 12.48
N PHE A 312 -15.66 5.03 11.96
CA PHE A 312 -16.80 4.23 12.37
C PHE A 312 -16.80 3.82 13.85
N ILE A 313 -15.63 3.77 14.47
CA ILE A 313 -15.48 3.36 15.88
C ILE A 313 -14.83 4.43 16.75
N PHE A 314 -14.35 5.53 16.17
CA PHE A 314 -13.63 6.61 16.84
C PHE A 314 -14.34 7.06 18.11
N ASP A 315 -15.60 7.45 18.03
CA ASP A 315 -16.35 8.04 19.16
C ASP A 315 -16.41 7.14 20.39
N HIS A 316 -16.48 5.82 20.19
CA HIS A 316 -16.71 4.86 21.27
C HIS A 316 -15.47 4.07 21.69
N TYR A 317 -14.52 3.85 20.77
CA TYR A 317 -13.39 2.95 20.95
C TYR A 317 -12.09 3.56 20.40
N PRO A 318 -11.59 4.66 20.98
CA PRO A 318 -10.37 5.32 20.49
C PRO A 318 -9.13 4.39 20.53
N GLN A 319 -9.07 3.44 21.46
CA GLN A 319 -8.00 2.43 21.54
C GLN A 319 -7.97 1.46 20.35
N ASP A 320 -9.10 1.31 19.65
CA ASP A 320 -9.22 0.44 18.48
C ASP A 320 -9.16 1.27 17.19
N ALA A 321 -9.78 2.46 17.20
CA ALA A 321 -9.74 3.42 16.09
C ALA A 321 -8.31 3.83 15.72
N VAL A 322 -7.46 4.06 16.74
CA VAL A 322 -6.06 4.47 16.54
C VAL A 322 -5.31 3.52 15.63
N ARG A 323 -5.61 2.22 15.68
CA ARG A 323 -4.90 1.19 14.90
C ARG A 323 -5.24 1.27 13.41
N HIS A 324 -6.50 1.53 13.08
CA HIS A 324 -6.93 1.74 11.70
C HIS A 324 -6.26 2.98 11.09
N TYR A 325 -6.30 4.11 11.80
CA TYR A 325 -5.64 5.32 11.34
C TYR A 325 -4.13 5.17 11.23
N GLU A 326 -3.49 4.49 12.20
CA GLU A 326 -2.06 4.27 12.20
C GLU A 326 -1.62 3.43 11.00
N VAL A 327 -2.33 2.36 10.66
CA VAL A 327 -2.02 1.56 9.47
C VAL A 327 -2.04 2.44 8.21
N GLY A 328 -3.11 3.19 7.99
CA GLY A 328 -3.22 4.05 6.81
C GLY A 328 -2.13 5.12 6.77
N LEU A 329 -1.81 5.73 7.91
CA LEU A 329 -0.73 6.69 8.05
C LEU A 329 0.63 6.07 7.70
N ARG A 330 0.98 4.91 8.30
CA ARG A 330 2.29 4.28 8.07
C ARG A 330 2.45 3.77 6.64
N ILE A 331 1.38 3.28 6.01
CA ILE A 331 1.42 2.89 4.59
C ILE A 331 1.68 4.10 3.71
N GLY A 332 1.00 5.23 3.94
CA GLY A 332 1.26 6.47 3.18
C GLY A 332 2.64 7.07 3.44
N GLU A 333 3.20 6.91 4.64
CA GLU A 333 4.56 7.37 4.97
C GLU A 333 5.66 6.63 4.19
N LEU A 334 5.40 5.39 3.72
CA LEU A 334 6.34 4.67 2.83
C LEU A 334 6.67 5.46 1.57
N THR A 335 5.71 6.26 1.07
CA THR A 335 5.87 7.10 -0.11
C THR A 335 6.68 8.37 0.16
N LEU A 336 6.49 8.98 1.33
CA LEU A 336 7.15 10.25 1.67
C LEU A 336 8.63 10.05 1.99
N GLY A 337 8.97 8.92 2.62
CA GLY A 337 10.33 8.63 3.08
C GLY A 337 10.76 9.50 4.26
N LYS A 338 11.97 9.22 4.77
CA LYS A 338 12.53 9.93 5.93
C LYS A 338 12.90 11.36 5.55
N GLY A 339 12.36 12.33 6.29
CA GLY A 339 12.74 13.74 6.15
C GLY A 339 12.01 14.49 5.03
N PHE A 340 10.87 13.99 4.54
CA PHE A 340 10.05 14.71 3.58
C PHE A 340 9.72 16.13 4.04
N THR A 341 10.11 17.14 3.26
CA THR A 341 9.91 18.56 3.59
C THR A 341 8.85 19.25 2.72
N GLY A 342 8.26 18.55 1.75
CA GLY A 342 7.21 19.08 0.87
C GLY A 342 5.87 19.30 1.55
N VAL A 343 4.89 19.74 0.76
CA VAL A 343 3.49 19.89 1.19
C VAL A 343 2.55 18.93 0.45
N LEU A 344 1.52 18.49 1.17
CA LEU A 344 0.38 17.74 0.69
C LEU A 344 -0.86 18.57 1.00
N GLN A 345 -1.26 19.44 0.08
CA GLN A 345 -2.42 20.31 0.31
C GLN A 345 -3.72 19.50 0.28
N TRP A 346 -4.67 19.87 1.13
CA TRP A 346 -6.04 19.31 1.14
C TRP A 346 -6.82 19.57 -0.15
N GLY A 347 -6.46 20.64 -0.89
CA GLY A 347 -7.08 21.02 -2.16
C GLY A 347 -6.92 19.95 -3.24
N TYR A 348 -5.81 19.22 -3.21
CA TYR A 348 -5.56 18.02 -4.02
C TYR A 348 -6.32 16.85 -3.38
N ILE A 349 -7.36 16.37 -4.08
CA ILE A 349 -8.37 15.47 -3.49
C ILE A 349 -7.72 14.16 -3.04
N ASP A 350 -6.75 13.67 -3.81
CA ASP A 350 -6.10 12.39 -3.58
C ASP A 350 -5.18 12.39 -2.33
N ASN A 351 -4.84 13.58 -1.81
CA ASN A 351 -4.13 13.70 -0.52
C ASN A 351 -5.04 13.45 0.69
N ARG A 352 -6.35 13.59 0.54
CA ARG A 352 -7.29 13.59 1.68
C ARG A 352 -7.31 12.28 2.46
N PRO A 353 -7.27 11.08 1.84
CA PRO A 353 -7.20 9.82 2.58
C PRO A 353 -6.02 9.74 3.56
N PHE A 354 -4.83 10.18 3.13
CA PHE A 354 -3.64 10.23 3.98
C PHE A 354 -3.79 11.24 5.12
N LEU A 355 -4.24 12.46 4.80
CA LEU A 355 -4.45 13.53 5.78
C LEU A 355 -5.56 13.18 6.80
N ARG A 356 -6.59 12.44 6.40
CA ARG A 356 -7.63 11.90 7.30
C ARG A 356 -7.06 10.84 8.24
N CYS A 357 -6.25 9.90 7.73
CA CYS A 357 -5.56 8.93 8.59
C CYS A 357 -4.70 9.64 9.63
N MET A 358 -3.90 10.62 9.20
CA MET A 358 -3.03 11.39 10.08
C MET A 358 -3.81 12.14 11.16
N HIS A 359 -4.92 12.79 10.77
CA HIS A 359 -5.79 13.50 11.69
C HIS A 359 -6.42 12.59 12.73
N GLY A 360 -7.08 11.52 12.28
CA GLY A 360 -7.73 10.56 13.16
C GLY A 360 -6.74 9.92 14.14
N TYR A 361 -5.52 9.62 13.68
CA TYR A 361 -4.44 9.14 14.54
C TYR A 361 -4.08 10.16 15.63
N GLY A 362 -3.84 11.42 15.26
CA GLY A 362 -3.54 12.50 16.21
C GLY A 362 -4.65 12.72 17.24
N LEU A 363 -5.91 12.72 16.80
CA LEU A 363 -7.06 12.85 17.70
C LEU A 363 -7.17 11.64 18.65
N CYS A 364 -6.94 10.41 18.16
CA CYS A 364 -6.93 9.23 19.02
C CYS A 364 -5.80 9.30 20.06
N LEU A 365 -4.60 9.72 19.66
CA LEU A 365 -3.48 9.90 20.59
C LEU A 365 -3.85 10.88 21.70
N TRP A 366 -4.47 12.01 21.36
CA TRP A 366 -4.93 12.98 22.34
C TRP A 366 -5.98 12.37 23.29
N ARG A 367 -7.00 11.67 22.75
CA ARG A 367 -8.02 10.97 23.55
C ARG A 367 -7.44 9.90 24.48
N LEU A 368 -6.33 9.29 24.09
CA LEU A 368 -5.62 8.29 24.89
C LEU A 368 -4.59 8.91 25.86
N GLY A 369 -4.56 10.24 25.99
CA GLY A 369 -3.62 10.96 26.87
C GLY A 369 -2.17 10.96 26.40
N ARG A 370 -1.91 10.58 25.14
CA ARG A 370 -0.58 10.56 24.50
C ARG A 370 -0.27 11.94 23.90
N PHE A 371 -0.25 12.96 24.77
CA PHE A 371 -0.21 14.37 24.36
C PHE A 371 1.00 14.75 23.51
N ASP A 372 2.20 14.30 23.89
CA ASP A 372 3.43 14.67 23.20
C ASP A 372 3.46 14.08 21.77
N GLU A 373 2.91 12.88 21.59
CA GLU A 373 2.77 12.23 20.29
C GLU A 373 1.67 12.89 19.44
N ALA A 374 0.53 13.23 20.04
CA ALA A 374 -0.53 13.96 19.36
C ALA A 374 -0.02 15.31 18.84
N LEU A 375 0.73 16.05 19.67
CA LEU A 375 1.31 17.34 19.29
C LEU A 375 2.28 17.20 18.11
N TYR A 376 3.15 16.18 18.14
CA TYR A 376 4.06 15.89 17.02
C TYR A 376 3.28 15.63 15.72
N VAL A 377 2.20 14.86 15.78
CA VAL A 377 1.33 14.60 14.63
C VAL A 377 0.68 15.88 14.13
N PHE A 378 0.12 16.71 15.01
CA PHE A 378 -0.52 17.97 14.60
C PHE A 378 0.46 18.98 14.01
N ASP A 379 1.65 19.15 14.60
CA ASP A 379 2.71 20.00 14.03
C ASP A 379 3.13 19.49 12.64
N ARG A 380 3.22 18.17 12.47
CA ARG A 380 3.53 17.56 11.18
C ARG A 380 2.39 17.74 10.17
N MET A 381 1.13 17.69 10.60
CA MET A 381 -0.02 17.98 9.73
C MET A 381 0.00 19.42 9.23
N LEU A 382 0.29 20.39 10.11
CA LEU A 382 0.41 21.80 9.71
C LEU A 382 1.59 22.01 8.75
N TRP A 383 2.67 21.25 8.91
CA TRP A 383 3.76 21.27 7.94
C TRP A 383 3.31 20.79 6.56
N LEU A 384 2.62 19.64 6.50
CA LEU A 384 2.20 19.03 5.25
C LEU A 384 1.06 19.81 4.59
N ASN A 385 0.09 20.30 5.36
CA ASN A 385 -1.05 21.07 4.88
C ASN A 385 -1.16 22.41 5.64
N PRO A 386 -0.39 23.45 5.26
CA PRO A 386 -0.40 24.74 5.95
C PRO A 386 -1.74 25.49 5.94
N SER A 387 -2.61 25.18 4.97
CA SER A 387 -3.97 25.70 4.90
C SER A 387 -4.86 25.18 6.05
N ASP A 388 -4.43 24.09 6.71
CA ASP A 388 -5.04 23.51 7.90
C ASP A 388 -6.56 23.40 7.80
N ASN A 389 -7.02 22.78 6.71
CA ASN A 389 -8.43 22.57 6.43
C ASN A 389 -9.13 21.69 7.50
N GLN A 390 -8.34 20.86 8.20
CA GLN A 390 -8.84 19.99 9.27
C GLN A 390 -8.85 20.68 10.64
N GLY A 391 -8.27 21.88 10.74
CA GLY A 391 -8.38 22.75 11.92
C GLY A 391 -7.52 22.32 13.11
N VAL A 392 -6.42 21.59 12.90
CA VAL A 392 -5.59 21.09 14.01
C VAL A 392 -4.86 22.22 14.75
N ARG A 393 -4.69 23.40 14.14
CA ARG A 393 -4.10 24.57 14.81
C ARG A 393 -4.86 24.97 16.07
N PHE A 394 -6.18 24.81 16.08
CA PHE A 394 -7.04 25.14 17.21
C PHE A 394 -6.91 24.16 18.37
N LEU A 395 -6.31 22.99 18.14
CA LEU A 395 -6.13 21.95 19.15
C LEU A 395 -4.77 22.07 19.86
N LEU A 396 -3.81 22.80 19.29
CA LEU A 396 -2.42 22.82 19.75
C LEU A 396 -2.29 23.29 21.20
N GLU A 397 -3.02 24.33 21.62
CA GLU A 397 -2.93 24.88 22.97
C GLU A 397 -3.41 23.87 24.01
N GLU A 398 -4.59 23.28 23.79
CA GLU A 398 -5.19 22.29 24.69
C GLU A 398 -4.33 21.03 24.82
N VAL A 399 -3.76 20.56 23.71
CA VAL A 399 -2.86 19.40 23.71
C VAL A 399 -1.55 19.74 24.45
N LYS A 400 -1.01 20.95 24.26
CA LYS A 400 0.20 21.44 24.97
C LYS A 400 -0.03 21.60 26.47
N SER A 401 -1.20 22.07 26.89
CA SER A 401 -1.60 22.16 28.30
C SER A 401 -1.99 20.81 28.89
N LYS A 402 -2.01 19.74 28.09
CA LYS A 402 -2.43 18.39 28.48
C LYS A 402 -3.88 18.37 29.01
N THR A 403 -4.73 19.22 28.45
CA THR A 403 -6.17 19.20 28.74
C THR A 403 -6.76 17.91 28.19
N ALA A 404 -7.53 17.19 29.02
CA ALA A 404 -8.17 15.96 28.58
C ALA A 404 -9.21 16.27 27.50
N TRP A 405 -9.37 15.36 26.54
CA TRP A 405 -10.30 15.52 25.42
C TRP A 405 -11.74 15.81 25.89
N GLU A 406 -12.17 15.13 26.95
CA GLU A 406 -13.51 15.26 27.53
C GLU A 406 -13.78 16.66 28.11
N ASP A 407 -12.75 17.33 28.61
CA ASP A 407 -12.85 18.68 29.18
C ASP A 407 -12.99 19.75 28.07
N CYS A 408 -12.50 19.47 26.86
CA CYS A 408 -12.62 20.36 25.71
C CYS A 408 -13.96 20.25 24.98
N GLN A 409 -14.69 19.12 25.07
CA GLN A 409 -15.95 18.92 24.34
C GLN A 409 -17.07 19.91 24.71
N GLY A 410 -16.95 20.61 25.84
CA GLY A 410 -17.87 21.68 26.23
C GLY A 410 -17.65 23.01 25.50
N ALA A 411 -16.50 23.21 24.84
CA ALA A 411 -16.12 24.47 24.21
C ALA A 411 -16.42 24.52 22.69
N TRP A 412 -16.70 23.38 22.06
CA TRP A 412 -16.82 23.25 20.59
C TRP A 412 -18.15 22.63 20.12
N ARG A 413 -19.17 22.60 20.98
CA ARG A 413 -20.56 22.22 20.63
C ARG A 413 -21.41 23.43 20.27
#